data_AF-A0A1Q2KVM5-F1
#
_entry.id   AF-A0A1Q2KVM5-F1
#
_cell.length_a   1.000
_cell.length_b   1.000
_cell.length_c   1.000
_cell.angle_alpha   90.00
_cell.angle_beta   90.00
_cell.angle_gamma   90.00
#
_symmetry.space_group_name_H-M   'P 1'
#
loop_
_entity.id
_entity.type
_entity.pdbx_description
1 polymer ?
#
loop_
_entity_poly.entity_id
_entity_poly.type
_entity_poly.pdbx_seq_one_letter_code
_entity_poly.pdbx_strand_id
1 'polypeptide(L)'
;MNEREERFDEQTEEALGLLFEQFWVLREDEPDAYRLIRDREHKLKRYISDKFGFDLVIRQHFIKLEKIPVEPKGWMGIQVFQEPMDYAIFCCALAFTEQKAVNEQFLLSDLTESIQDMYGGDFPLDWTDYRHRKSLVRALKEIARLKLIQTIDGNVELFQSDAEEEVLYEVAIYARYFMRSYPDDLFRFDSVDEILESEWQRHPDDRRRKRVYRQLLFSPVVHRSGEADADFAYIRNYRNSLRDDLEAHTPFRLEVFKNAAMLTLPERKRRYTLFPDQRGISSVALHVAAHLREQEGSEATELGEIRLPRQTFEAVVRQVKERHGHGWSKQHRDETDKETVAALLALWQEWELAETDTEHDMIVIRSGAGRMIGHYPKDYVKEVKQRGE
;
A
#
# COMPACT_ATOMS: atom_id res chain seq x y z
N MET A 1 3.19 -34.97 -10.67
CA MET A 1 2.72 -35.05 -12.07
C MET A 1 2.32 -33.64 -12.45
N ASN A 2 3.25 -32.90 -13.07
CA ASN A 2 3.16 -31.45 -13.28
C ASN A 2 2.14 -31.15 -14.39
N GLU A 3 0.93 -30.77 -14.01
CA GLU A 3 0.22 -29.76 -14.82
C GLU A 3 1.09 -28.50 -14.73
N ARG A 4 1.83 -28.16 -15.79
CA ARG A 4 2.30 -26.78 -15.96
C ARG A 4 1.04 -25.92 -15.81
N GLU A 5 1.00 -25.04 -14.82
CA GLU A 5 -0.09 -24.10 -14.71
C GLU A 5 -0.19 -23.35 -16.03
N GLU A 6 -1.36 -23.45 -16.65
CA GLU A 6 -1.62 -22.90 -17.97
C GLU A 6 -1.54 -21.37 -17.85
N ARG A 7 -0.67 -20.76 -18.66
CA ARG A 7 -0.51 -19.30 -18.75
C ARG A 7 -1.87 -18.62 -18.73
N PHE A 8 -2.00 -17.57 -17.94
CA PHE A 8 -3.25 -16.80 -17.89
C PHE A 8 -3.49 -16.09 -19.23
N ASP A 9 -4.76 -16.10 -19.65
CA ASP A 9 -5.20 -15.19 -20.69
C ASP A 9 -5.31 -13.77 -20.12
N GLU A 10 -5.39 -12.77 -21.00
CA GLU A 10 -5.46 -11.36 -20.59
C GLU A 10 -6.63 -11.08 -19.63
N GLN A 11 -7.76 -11.78 -19.81
CA GLN A 11 -8.93 -11.66 -18.94
C GLN A 11 -8.67 -12.19 -17.52
N THR A 12 -7.90 -13.28 -17.38
CA THR A 12 -7.56 -13.86 -16.08
C THR A 12 -6.47 -13.02 -15.39
N GLU A 13 -5.49 -12.49 -16.13
CA GLU A 13 -4.53 -11.51 -15.61
C GLU A 13 -5.26 -10.25 -15.09
N GLU A 14 -6.24 -9.77 -15.86
CA GLU A 14 -7.07 -8.62 -15.49
C GLU A 14 -7.92 -8.90 -14.24
N ALA A 15 -8.51 -10.09 -14.15
CA ALA A 15 -9.26 -10.52 -12.97
C ALA A 15 -8.37 -10.60 -11.72
N LEU A 16 -7.15 -11.13 -11.85
CA LEU A 16 -6.16 -11.17 -10.78
C LEU A 16 -5.77 -9.75 -10.35
N GLY A 17 -5.53 -8.85 -11.31
CA GLY A 17 -5.23 -7.44 -11.04
C GLY A 17 -6.33 -6.75 -10.21
N LEU A 18 -7.61 -6.97 -10.54
CA LEU A 18 -8.73 -6.43 -9.75
C LEU A 18 -8.67 -6.87 -8.28
N LEU A 19 -8.42 -8.16 -8.05
CA LEU A 19 -8.35 -8.72 -6.69
C LEU A 19 -7.20 -8.13 -5.86
N PHE A 20 -6.06 -7.82 -6.48
CA PHE A 20 -4.92 -7.23 -5.78
C PHE A 20 -5.10 -5.74 -5.50
N GLU A 21 -5.72 -4.98 -6.41
CA GLU A 21 -5.86 -3.53 -6.28
C GLU A 21 -7.12 -3.08 -5.50
N GLN A 22 -8.14 -3.92 -5.37
CA GLN A 22 -9.38 -3.58 -4.67
C GLN A 22 -9.50 -4.33 -3.33
N PHE A 23 -10.06 -3.71 -2.30
CA PHE A 23 -10.36 -4.41 -1.05
C PHE A 23 -11.41 -5.52 -1.28
N TRP A 24 -12.47 -5.17 -2.02
CA TRP A 24 -13.47 -6.09 -2.52
C TRP A 24 -14.08 -5.57 -3.82
N VAL A 25 -14.74 -6.45 -4.57
CA VAL A 25 -15.52 -6.14 -5.76
C VAL A 25 -16.98 -6.33 -5.42
N LEU A 26 -17.74 -5.24 -5.35
CA LEU A 26 -19.18 -5.29 -5.07
C LEU A 26 -19.94 -5.48 -6.38
N ARG A 27 -20.87 -6.45 -6.41
CA ARG A 27 -21.63 -6.79 -7.61
C ARG A 27 -22.52 -5.64 -8.10
N GLU A 28 -23.02 -4.85 -7.16
CA GLU A 28 -23.89 -3.70 -7.45
C GLU A 28 -23.11 -2.55 -8.10
N ASP A 29 -21.92 -2.24 -7.58
CA ASP A 29 -21.08 -1.15 -8.07
C ASP A 29 -20.31 -1.53 -9.35
N GLU A 30 -19.79 -2.76 -9.41
CA GLU A 30 -18.92 -3.24 -10.50
C GLU A 30 -19.35 -4.62 -11.05
N PRO A 31 -20.53 -4.73 -11.68
CA PRO A 31 -21.08 -6.01 -12.15
C PRO A 31 -20.20 -6.71 -13.19
N ASP A 32 -19.49 -5.96 -14.02
CA ASP A 32 -18.59 -6.51 -15.04
C ASP A 32 -17.33 -7.12 -14.42
N ALA A 33 -16.70 -6.43 -13.47
CA ALA A 33 -15.56 -6.94 -12.71
C ALA A 33 -15.95 -8.19 -11.90
N TYR A 34 -17.12 -8.15 -11.25
CA TYR A 34 -17.66 -9.30 -10.52
C TYR A 34 -17.86 -10.52 -11.44
N ARG A 35 -18.48 -10.33 -12.62
CA ARG A 35 -18.68 -11.40 -13.60
C ARG A 35 -17.36 -11.96 -14.11
N LEU A 36 -16.42 -11.09 -14.47
CA LEU A 36 -15.09 -11.47 -14.96
C LEU A 36 -14.35 -12.38 -13.97
N ILE A 37 -14.31 -12.01 -12.69
CA ILE A 37 -13.65 -12.81 -11.65
C ILE A 37 -14.39 -14.13 -11.44
N ARG A 38 -15.73 -14.10 -11.40
CA ARG A 38 -16.56 -15.31 -11.20
C ARG A 38 -16.38 -16.32 -12.32
N ASP A 39 -16.30 -15.87 -13.57
CA ASP A 39 -16.06 -16.72 -14.74
C ASP A 39 -14.66 -17.36 -14.74
N ARG A 40 -13.74 -16.86 -13.91
CA ARG A 40 -12.35 -17.34 -13.76
C ARG A 40 -12.06 -17.91 -12.38
N GLU A 41 -13.08 -18.14 -11.55
CA GLU A 41 -12.97 -18.53 -10.14
C GLU A 41 -12.01 -19.70 -9.92
N HIS A 42 -12.14 -20.79 -10.67
CA HIS A 42 -11.33 -22.00 -10.44
C HIS A 42 -9.83 -21.74 -10.67
N LYS A 43 -9.49 -21.05 -11.76
CA LYS A 43 -8.09 -20.72 -12.09
C LYS A 43 -7.49 -19.77 -11.06
N LEU A 44 -8.24 -18.72 -10.69
CA LEU A 44 -7.81 -17.73 -9.70
C LEU A 44 -7.64 -18.35 -8.31
N LYS A 45 -8.62 -19.09 -7.80
CA LYS A 45 -8.54 -19.75 -6.49
C LYS A 45 -7.34 -20.67 -6.38
N ARG A 46 -7.09 -21.49 -7.40
CA ARG A 46 -5.94 -22.42 -7.43
C ARG A 46 -4.62 -21.66 -7.34
N TYR A 47 -4.40 -20.70 -8.23
CA TYR A 47 -3.16 -19.93 -8.29
C TYR A 47 -2.94 -19.09 -7.03
N ILE A 48 -3.97 -18.40 -6.54
CA ILE A 48 -3.91 -17.56 -5.35
C ILE A 48 -3.56 -18.39 -4.09
N SER A 49 -4.22 -19.54 -3.93
CA SER A 49 -3.97 -20.43 -2.80
C SER A 49 -2.57 -21.06 -2.87
N ASP A 50 -2.13 -21.52 -4.04
CA ASP A 50 -0.82 -22.15 -4.22
C ASP A 50 0.35 -21.15 -4.03
N LYS A 51 0.30 -20.01 -4.73
CA LYS A 51 1.42 -19.06 -4.75
C LYS A 51 1.46 -18.16 -3.54
N PHE A 52 0.31 -17.69 -3.07
CA PHE A 52 0.23 -16.70 -1.99
C PHE A 52 -0.31 -17.29 -0.70
N GLY A 53 -1.11 -18.36 -0.75
CA GLY A 53 -1.84 -18.85 0.42
C GLY A 53 -2.84 -17.81 0.92
N PHE A 54 -3.54 -17.13 0.02
CA PHE A 54 -4.65 -16.25 0.39
C PHE A 54 -5.98 -16.94 0.14
N ASP A 55 -7.00 -16.49 0.88
CA ASP A 55 -8.37 -16.91 0.69
C ASP A 55 -9.11 -15.97 -0.26
N LEU A 56 -9.63 -16.54 -1.35
CA LEU A 56 -10.51 -15.85 -2.28
C LEU A 56 -11.97 -16.19 -1.96
N VAL A 57 -12.65 -15.22 -1.33
CA VAL A 57 -14.05 -15.33 -0.90
C VAL A 57 -14.95 -14.82 -2.02
N ILE A 58 -15.77 -15.70 -2.59
CA ILE A 58 -16.76 -15.35 -3.62
C ILE A 58 -18.16 -15.61 -3.05
N ARG A 59 -18.97 -14.55 -2.96
CA ARG A 59 -20.35 -14.59 -2.48
C ARG A 59 -21.28 -14.03 -3.56
N GLN A 60 -22.59 -14.12 -3.33
CA GLN A 60 -23.60 -13.64 -4.29
C GLN A 60 -23.51 -12.14 -4.60
N HIS A 61 -23.07 -11.34 -3.62
CA HIS A 61 -23.09 -9.88 -3.70
C HIS A 61 -21.69 -9.24 -3.77
N PHE A 62 -20.63 -9.97 -3.44
CA PHE A 62 -19.28 -9.43 -3.44
C PHE A 62 -18.23 -10.53 -3.66
N ILE A 63 -17.03 -10.10 -4.01
CA ILE A 63 -15.81 -10.92 -4.05
C ILE A 63 -14.73 -10.19 -3.26
N LYS A 64 -14.00 -10.92 -2.39
CA LYS A 64 -12.95 -10.37 -1.54
C LYS A 64 -11.74 -11.30 -1.57
N LEU A 65 -10.55 -10.73 -1.73
CA LEU A 65 -9.28 -11.43 -1.54
C LEU A 65 -8.69 -11.02 -0.19
N GLU A 66 -8.51 -11.98 0.72
CA GLU A 66 -7.99 -11.72 2.06
C GLU A 66 -6.45 -11.60 2.01
N LYS A 67 -5.99 -10.38 1.70
CA LYS A 67 -4.58 -10.02 1.55
C LYS A 67 -3.94 -9.74 2.90
N ILE A 68 -2.78 -10.32 3.14
CA ILE A 68 -2.04 -10.17 4.39
C ILE A 68 -0.56 -9.96 4.05
N PRO A 69 0.01 -8.79 4.35
CA PRO A 69 1.41 -8.52 4.05
C PRO A 69 2.34 -9.35 4.92
N VAL A 70 3.55 -9.59 4.42
CA VAL A 70 4.62 -10.23 5.20
C VAL A 70 5.11 -9.29 6.29
N GLU A 71 5.24 -8.02 5.94
CA GLU A 71 5.58 -6.93 6.85
C GLU A 71 4.61 -5.77 6.57
N PRO A 72 3.73 -5.43 7.51
CA PRO A 72 2.83 -4.29 7.35
C PRO A 72 3.61 -2.98 7.23
N LYS A 73 3.22 -2.12 6.30
CA LYS A 73 3.77 -0.77 6.15
C LYS A 73 2.71 0.28 6.43
N GLY A 74 3.11 1.47 6.89
CA GLY A 74 2.17 2.54 7.24
C GLY A 74 1.23 2.94 6.09
N TRP A 75 1.72 2.91 4.85
CA TRP A 75 0.93 3.21 3.65
C TRP A 75 -0.11 2.13 3.29
N MET A 76 -0.03 0.93 3.87
CA MET A 76 -0.99 -0.17 3.66
C MET A 76 -2.25 -0.04 4.54
N GLY A 77 -2.22 0.82 5.56
CA GLY A 77 -3.36 1.05 6.46
C GLY A 77 -4.41 2.01 5.89
N ILE A 78 -5.38 2.38 6.72
CA ILE A 78 -6.40 3.39 6.42
C ILE A 78 -5.74 4.78 6.49
N GLN A 79 -5.42 5.36 5.33
CA GLN A 79 -4.62 6.59 5.24
C GLN A 79 -5.33 7.85 5.77
N VAL A 80 -6.66 7.83 5.92
CA VAL A 80 -7.41 8.96 6.49
C VAL A 80 -7.33 9.00 8.02
N PHE A 81 -6.94 7.90 8.66
CA PHE A 81 -6.76 7.84 10.11
C PHE A 81 -5.44 8.49 10.51
N GLN A 82 -5.50 9.30 11.56
CA GLN A 82 -4.43 10.16 12.03
C GLN A 82 -3.95 9.74 13.42
N GLU A 83 -4.80 9.10 14.21
CA GLU A 83 -4.53 8.73 15.60
C GLU A 83 -5.01 7.31 15.90
N PRO A 84 -4.41 6.60 16.88
CA PRO A 84 -4.88 5.27 17.31
C PRO A 84 -6.37 5.25 17.69
N MET A 85 -6.89 6.37 18.20
CA MET A 85 -8.30 6.55 18.52
C MET A 85 -9.23 6.32 17.32
N ASP A 86 -8.81 6.74 16.11
CA ASP A 86 -9.61 6.53 14.90
C ASP A 86 -9.83 5.03 14.63
N TYR A 87 -8.78 4.23 14.78
CA TYR A 87 -8.85 2.77 14.65
C TYR A 87 -9.69 2.14 15.76
N ALA A 88 -9.52 2.58 17.00
CA ALA A 88 -10.30 2.04 18.13
C ALA A 88 -11.80 2.32 17.96
N ILE A 89 -12.18 3.54 17.58
CA ILE A 89 -13.57 3.89 17.27
C ILE A 89 -14.09 3.08 16.08
N PHE A 90 -13.29 2.94 15.02
CA PHE A 90 -13.64 2.13 13.86
C PHE A 90 -13.93 0.67 14.25
N CYS A 91 -13.08 0.06 15.06
CA CYS A 91 -13.29 -1.30 15.59
C CYS A 91 -14.55 -1.41 16.46
N CYS A 92 -14.83 -0.42 17.32
CA CYS A 92 -16.05 -0.39 18.11
C CYS A 92 -17.30 -0.31 17.21
N ALA A 93 -17.26 0.53 16.19
CA ALA A 93 -18.36 0.65 15.24
C ALA A 93 -18.55 -0.63 14.42
N LEU A 94 -17.48 -1.33 14.02
CA LEU A 94 -17.58 -2.67 13.43
C LEU A 94 -18.29 -3.65 14.38
N ALA A 95 -17.87 -3.69 15.65
CA ALA A 95 -18.47 -4.56 16.66
C ALA A 95 -19.97 -4.24 16.89
N PHE A 96 -20.36 -2.97 16.86
CA PHE A 96 -21.76 -2.57 16.89
C PHE A 96 -22.52 -3.08 15.67
N THR A 97 -21.99 -2.88 14.44
CA THR A 97 -22.68 -3.32 13.21
C THR A 97 -22.82 -4.85 13.11
N GLU A 98 -21.91 -5.61 13.74
CA GLU A 98 -21.98 -7.08 13.78
C GLU A 98 -23.20 -7.57 14.59
N GLN A 99 -23.65 -6.80 15.58
CA GLN A 99 -24.82 -7.11 16.42
C GLN A 99 -26.16 -6.81 15.73
N LYS A 100 -26.11 -6.12 14.59
CA LYS A 100 -27.29 -5.62 13.86
C LYS A 100 -27.67 -6.54 12.71
N ALA A 101 -28.96 -6.61 12.41
CA ALA A 101 -29.43 -7.33 11.24
C ALA A 101 -29.08 -6.56 9.94
N VAL A 102 -29.00 -7.30 8.84
CA VAL A 102 -28.90 -6.69 7.50
C VAL A 102 -30.11 -5.80 7.25
N ASN A 103 -29.87 -4.59 6.72
CA ASN A 103 -30.86 -3.55 6.48
C ASN A 103 -31.55 -3.03 7.76
N GLU A 104 -31.01 -3.35 8.95
CA GLU A 104 -31.47 -2.71 10.19
C GLU A 104 -31.02 -1.25 10.19
N GLN A 105 -31.94 -0.37 10.56
CA GLN A 105 -31.67 1.05 10.71
C GLN A 105 -31.34 1.39 12.15
N PHE A 106 -30.44 2.36 12.34
CA PHE A 106 -30.02 2.82 13.66
C PHE A 106 -29.63 4.29 13.61
N LEU A 107 -29.71 4.97 14.75
CA LEU A 107 -29.34 6.38 14.88
C LEU A 107 -27.86 6.55 15.25
N LEU A 108 -27.30 7.72 14.97
CA LEU A 108 -25.94 8.06 15.34
C LEU A 108 -25.77 8.04 16.85
N SER A 109 -26.75 8.55 17.60
CA SER A 109 -26.79 8.51 19.06
C SER A 109 -26.69 7.10 19.64
N ASP A 110 -27.41 6.13 19.07
CA ASP A 110 -27.31 4.72 19.50
C ASP A 110 -25.88 4.16 19.29
N LEU A 111 -25.26 4.52 18.17
CA LEU A 111 -23.91 4.08 17.84
C LEU A 111 -22.87 4.75 18.75
N THR A 112 -23.01 6.05 19.02
CA THR A 112 -22.05 6.78 19.86
C THR A 112 -22.07 6.32 21.31
N GLU A 113 -23.25 6.02 21.87
CA GLU A 113 -23.41 5.42 23.20
C GLU A 113 -22.70 4.06 23.26
N SER A 114 -22.98 3.18 22.28
CA SER A 114 -22.36 1.85 22.24
C SER A 114 -20.83 1.91 22.06
N ILE A 115 -20.33 2.86 21.27
CA ILE A 115 -18.88 3.07 21.12
C ILE A 115 -18.28 3.52 22.45
N GLN A 116 -18.92 4.44 23.20
CA GLN A 116 -18.42 4.85 24.52
C GLN A 116 -18.32 3.67 25.49
N ASP A 117 -19.31 2.78 25.48
CA ASP A 117 -19.33 1.59 26.35
C ASP A 117 -18.25 0.56 25.98
N MET A 118 -17.98 0.36 24.70
CA MET A 118 -16.99 -0.63 24.22
C MET A 118 -15.55 -0.09 24.19
N TYR A 119 -15.37 1.22 24.21
CA TYR A 119 -14.05 1.83 23.99
C TYR A 119 -13.07 1.51 25.12
N GLY A 120 -12.06 0.70 24.79
CA GLY A 120 -11.01 0.26 25.73
C GLY A 120 -9.74 1.10 25.72
N GLY A 121 -9.77 2.34 25.23
CA GLY A 121 -8.58 3.21 25.22
C GLY A 121 -8.24 3.79 26.60
N ASP A 122 -7.04 4.37 26.71
CA ASP A 122 -6.49 4.87 27.99
C ASP A 122 -7.37 5.94 28.68
N PHE A 123 -8.16 6.67 27.89
CA PHE A 123 -9.08 7.70 28.36
C PHE A 123 -10.48 7.46 27.77
N PRO A 124 -11.56 7.65 28.55
CA PRO A 124 -12.91 7.48 28.03
C PRO A 124 -13.20 8.50 26.92
N LEU A 125 -14.05 8.10 25.98
CA LEU A 125 -14.54 9.01 24.94
C LEU A 125 -15.53 10.01 25.53
N ASP A 126 -15.30 11.27 25.23
CA ASP A 126 -16.15 12.40 25.59
C ASP A 126 -16.56 13.15 24.32
N TRP A 127 -17.85 13.09 23.98
CA TRP A 127 -18.37 13.76 22.79
C TRP A 127 -18.47 15.28 22.94
N THR A 128 -18.22 15.86 24.10
CA THR A 128 -18.04 17.31 24.24
C THR A 128 -16.66 17.78 23.72
N ASP A 129 -15.69 16.88 23.57
CA ASP A 129 -14.38 17.16 22.98
C ASP A 129 -14.44 17.11 21.44
N TYR A 130 -14.07 18.24 20.81
CA TYR A 130 -13.99 18.37 19.36
C TYR A 130 -13.07 17.34 18.70
N ARG A 131 -11.96 16.95 19.35
CA ARG A 131 -11.02 15.96 18.83
C ARG A 131 -11.66 14.58 18.74
N HIS A 132 -12.38 14.16 19.78
CA HIS A 132 -13.09 12.88 19.79
C HIS A 132 -14.19 12.84 18.72
N ARG A 133 -14.96 13.92 18.58
CA ARG A 133 -15.97 14.04 17.51
C ARG A 133 -15.33 13.95 16.13
N LYS A 134 -14.18 14.60 15.91
CA LYS A 134 -13.44 14.50 14.64
C LYS A 134 -12.98 13.08 14.35
N SER A 135 -12.51 12.35 15.36
CA SER A 135 -12.11 10.94 15.23
C SER A 135 -13.29 10.04 14.86
N LEU A 136 -14.44 10.22 15.50
CA LEU A 136 -15.68 9.53 15.15
C LEU A 136 -16.07 9.81 13.69
N VAL A 137 -16.08 11.07 13.27
CA VAL A 137 -16.44 11.42 11.88
C VAL A 137 -15.47 10.79 10.88
N ARG A 138 -14.16 10.75 11.15
CA ARG A 138 -13.19 10.05 10.28
C ARG A 138 -13.51 8.55 10.19
N ALA A 139 -13.76 7.90 11.34
CA ALA A 139 -14.07 6.47 11.39
C ALA A 139 -15.38 6.14 10.65
N LEU A 140 -16.46 6.89 10.88
CA LEU A 140 -17.76 6.65 10.24
C LEU A 140 -17.74 6.92 8.74
N LYS A 141 -17.03 7.98 8.30
CA LYS A 141 -16.82 8.22 6.87
C LYS A 141 -16.09 7.05 6.20
N GLU A 142 -15.14 6.44 6.91
CA GLU A 142 -14.44 5.26 6.39
C GLU A 142 -15.34 4.02 6.34
N ILE A 143 -16.16 3.77 7.37
CA ILE A 143 -17.16 2.68 7.38
C ILE A 143 -18.16 2.83 6.23
N ALA A 144 -18.64 4.05 5.98
CA ALA A 144 -19.52 4.37 4.85
C ALA A 144 -18.80 4.24 3.50
N ARG A 145 -17.54 4.69 3.39
CA ARG A 145 -16.70 4.53 2.18
C ARG A 145 -16.49 3.06 1.85
N LEU A 146 -16.28 2.24 2.87
CA LEU A 146 -16.18 0.79 2.80
C LEU A 146 -17.55 0.12 2.65
N LYS A 147 -18.66 0.85 2.46
CA LYS A 147 -20.00 0.31 2.24
C LYS A 147 -20.47 -0.67 3.31
N LEU A 148 -20.03 -0.49 4.56
CA LEU A 148 -20.48 -1.32 5.69
C LEU A 148 -21.81 -0.80 6.24
N ILE A 149 -22.04 0.50 6.12
CA ILE A 149 -23.30 1.17 6.40
C ILE A 149 -23.65 2.12 5.25
N GLN A 150 -24.93 2.46 5.14
CA GLN A 150 -25.46 3.47 4.22
C GLN A 150 -26.12 4.59 5.02
N THR A 151 -25.85 5.84 4.65
CA THR A 151 -26.59 7.00 5.19
C THR A 151 -27.95 7.10 4.50
N ILE A 152 -29.01 7.07 5.28
CA ILE A 152 -30.39 7.22 4.81
C ILE A 152 -30.83 8.67 4.92
N ASP A 153 -30.52 9.33 6.06
CA ASP A 153 -30.83 10.73 6.31
C ASP A 153 -29.79 11.37 7.24
N GLY A 154 -29.57 12.68 7.11
CA GLY A 154 -28.61 13.45 7.92
C GLY A 154 -27.19 13.55 7.33
N ASN A 155 -26.30 14.26 8.04
CA ASN A 155 -24.91 14.47 7.63
C ASN A 155 -23.93 14.37 8.80
N VAL A 156 -23.13 13.31 8.81
CA VAL A 156 -22.13 13.03 9.86
C VAL A 156 -21.07 14.11 10.01
N GLU A 157 -20.83 14.94 8.99
CA GLU A 157 -19.86 16.03 9.09
C GLU A 157 -20.30 17.12 10.08
N LEU A 158 -21.60 17.30 10.27
CA LEU A 158 -22.16 18.28 11.21
C LEU A 158 -21.85 17.90 12.66
N PHE A 159 -21.71 16.60 12.93
CA PHE A 159 -21.35 16.08 14.26
C PHE A 159 -20.02 16.66 14.79
N GLN A 160 -19.11 17.11 13.92
CA GLN A 160 -17.89 17.77 14.40
C GLN A 160 -18.20 19.06 15.19
N SER A 161 -19.22 19.80 14.76
CA SER A 161 -19.58 21.10 15.32
C SER A 161 -20.62 20.99 16.43
N ASP A 162 -21.50 20.00 16.34
CA ASP A 162 -22.62 19.81 17.27
C ASP A 162 -22.81 18.31 17.60
N ALA A 163 -22.68 17.96 18.87
CA ALA A 163 -22.77 16.58 19.35
C ALA A 163 -24.21 16.04 19.37
N GLU A 164 -25.21 16.91 19.20
CA GLU A 164 -26.63 16.53 19.14
C GLU A 164 -27.09 16.24 17.70
N GLU A 165 -26.19 16.34 16.71
CA GLU A 165 -26.51 16.02 15.33
C GLU A 165 -26.84 14.54 15.17
N GLU A 166 -27.99 14.27 14.56
CA GLU A 166 -28.52 12.93 14.41
C GLU A 166 -28.43 12.49 12.94
N VAL A 167 -28.03 11.25 12.71
CA VAL A 167 -27.91 10.66 11.36
C VAL A 167 -28.54 9.28 11.38
N LEU A 168 -29.40 9.01 10.40
CA LEU A 168 -30.00 7.70 10.22
C LEU A 168 -29.14 6.85 9.29
N TYR A 169 -28.67 5.72 9.78
CA TYR A 169 -27.91 4.75 9.00
C TYR A 169 -28.70 3.46 8.81
N GLU A 170 -28.27 2.70 7.82
CA GLU A 170 -28.72 1.34 7.55
C GLU A 170 -27.51 0.41 7.38
N VAL A 171 -27.55 -0.77 8.00
CA VAL A 171 -26.46 -1.76 7.90
C VAL A 171 -26.48 -2.44 6.54
N ALA A 172 -25.34 -2.41 5.84
CA ALA A 172 -25.21 -3.07 4.56
C ALA A 172 -25.04 -4.59 4.70
N ILE A 173 -25.45 -5.34 3.67
CA ILE A 173 -25.25 -6.79 3.55
C ILE A 173 -23.78 -7.23 3.69
N TYR A 174 -22.84 -6.31 3.50
CA TYR A 174 -21.42 -6.58 3.47
C TYR A 174 -20.71 -6.44 4.82
N ALA A 175 -21.34 -5.78 5.81
CA ALA A 175 -20.71 -5.38 7.08
C ALA A 175 -19.97 -6.54 7.78
N ARG A 176 -20.68 -7.67 7.94
CA ARG A 176 -20.17 -8.92 8.57
C ARG A 176 -19.02 -9.61 7.84
N TYR A 177 -18.65 -9.15 6.64
CA TYR A 177 -17.59 -9.74 5.82
C TYR A 177 -16.36 -8.85 5.73
N PHE A 178 -16.37 -7.69 6.39
CA PHE A 178 -15.22 -6.80 6.43
C PHE A 178 -14.03 -7.47 7.11
N MET A 179 -14.23 -7.97 8.33
CA MET A 179 -13.20 -8.69 9.07
C MET A 179 -12.86 -10.00 8.36
N ARG A 180 -11.57 -10.34 8.36
CA ARG A 180 -11.10 -11.64 7.87
C ARG A 180 -11.43 -12.74 8.87
N SER A 181 -11.37 -13.98 8.42
CA SER A 181 -11.39 -15.11 9.35
C SER A 181 -10.03 -15.22 10.05
N TYR A 182 -10.00 -15.26 11.38
CA TYR A 182 -8.78 -15.50 12.16
C TYR A 182 -8.64 -16.99 12.53
N PRO A 183 -7.41 -17.52 12.67
CA PRO A 183 -7.21 -18.96 12.93
C PRO A 183 -7.73 -19.34 14.31
N ASP A 184 -7.60 -18.39 15.21
CA ASP A 184 -7.94 -18.46 16.62
C ASP A 184 -8.67 -17.20 17.04
N ASP A 185 -9.22 -17.24 18.25
CA ASP A 185 -9.80 -16.08 18.92
C ASP A 185 -8.76 -14.95 19.05
N LEU A 186 -9.16 -13.72 18.73
CA LEU A 186 -8.30 -12.55 18.81
C LEU A 186 -7.77 -12.29 20.22
N PHE A 187 -8.50 -12.72 21.26
CA PHE A 187 -8.06 -12.61 22.66
C PHE A 187 -6.86 -13.50 23.02
N ARG A 188 -6.41 -14.37 22.11
CA ARG A 188 -5.23 -15.24 22.33
C ARG A 188 -3.92 -14.64 21.85
N PHE A 189 -3.96 -13.48 21.19
CA PHE A 189 -2.76 -12.83 20.67
C PHE A 189 -2.40 -11.65 21.55
N ASP A 190 -1.14 -11.60 21.99
CA ASP A 190 -0.61 -10.52 22.82
C ASP A 190 0.10 -9.45 21.97
N SER A 191 0.33 -9.71 20.68
CA SER A 191 0.97 -8.78 19.76
C SER A 191 0.56 -8.95 18.30
N VAL A 192 0.80 -7.90 17.50
CA VAL A 192 0.62 -7.94 16.04
C VAL A 192 1.53 -8.99 15.39
N ASP A 193 2.74 -9.19 15.91
CA ASP A 193 3.68 -10.18 15.40
C ASP A 193 3.14 -11.60 15.54
N GLU A 194 2.47 -11.92 16.65
CA GLU A 194 1.80 -13.22 16.84
C GLU A 194 0.64 -13.42 15.87
N ILE A 195 -0.15 -12.36 15.62
CA ILE A 195 -1.23 -12.40 14.63
C ILE A 195 -0.64 -12.70 13.23
N LEU A 196 0.46 -12.05 12.85
CA LEU A 196 1.12 -12.28 11.57
C LEU A 196 1.77 -13.68 11.50
N GLU A 197 2.33 -14.18 12.60
CA GLU A 197 2.94 -15.50 12.65
C GLU A 197 1.90 -16.62 12.54
N SER A 198 0.71 -16.42 13.13
CA SER A 198 -0.40 -17.38 13.05
C SER A 198 -0.85 -17.67 11.62
N GLU A 199 -0.71 -16.71 10.71
CA GLU A 199 -1.07 -16.89 9.30
C GLU A 199 -0.17 -17.90 8.60
N TRP A 200 1.08 -18.03 9.05
CA TRP A 200 2.00 -19.04 8.50
C TRP A 200 1.72 -20.44 9.06
N GLN A 201 1.07 -20.54 10.22
CA GLN A 201 0.67 -21.82 10.80
C GLN A 201 -0.49 -22.46 10.01
N ARG A 202 -1.36 -21.65 9.39
CA ARG A 202 -2.42 -22.12 8.46
C ARG A 202 -1.88 -22.70 7.16
N HIS A 203 -0.69 -22.27 6.75
CA HIS A 203 -0.06 -22.64 5.49
C HIS A 203 1.38 -23.13 5.72
N PRO A 204 1.56 -24.26 6.45
CA PRO A 204 2.89 -24.73 6.82
C PRO A 204 3.72 -25.09 5.59
N ASP A 205 3.07 -25.62 4.55
CA ASP A 205 3.71 -25.98 3.30
C ASP A 205 4.11 -24.75 2.49
N ASP A 206 5.37 -24.76 2.04
CA ASP A 206 5.95 -23.74 1.17
C ASP A 206 5.87 -22.30 1.71
N ARG A 207 5.90 -22.14 3.04
CA ARG A 207 5.89 -20.83 3.73
C ARG A 207 6.84 -19.82 3.09
N ARG A 208 8.09 -20.20 2.87
CA ARG A 208 9.12 -19.32 2.28
C ARG A 208 8.75 -18.86 0.88
N ARG A 209 8.28 -19.78 0.03
CA ARG A 209 7.85 -19.47 -1.34
C ARG A 209 6.69 -18.47 -1.29
N LYS A 210 5.67 -18.73 -0.49
CA LYS A 210 4.50 -17.84 -0.34
C LYS A 210 4.88 -16.46 0.16
N ARG A 211 5.77 -16.36 1.15
CA ARG A 211 6.33 -15.08 1.63
C ARG A 211 6.99 -14.30 0.50
N VAL A 212 7.83 -14.95 -0.30
CA VAL A 212 8.50 -14.32 -1.45
C VAL A 212 7.50 -13.80 -2.48
N TYR A 213 6.48 -14.59 -2.86
CA TYR A 213 5.42 -14.11 -3.78
C TYR A 213 4.69 -12.89 -3.21
N ARG A 214 4.32 -12.92 -1.92
CA ARG A 214 3.66 -11.78 -1.26
C ARG A 214 4.56 -10.54 -1.22
N GLN A 215 5.83 -10.68 -0.85
CA GLN A 215 6.79 -9.56 -0.84
C GLN A 215 6.93 -8.95 -2.24
N LEU A 216 7.07 -9.77 -3.28
CA LEU A 216 7.21 -9.28 -4.66
C LEU A 216 5.96 -8.55 -5.17
N LEU A 217 4.75 -8.96 -4.75
CA LEU A 217 3.50 -8.35 -5.19
C LEU A 217 3.07 -7.15 -4.35
N PHE A 218 3.48 -7.06 -3.08
CA PHE A 218 3.03 -6.01 -2.17
C PHE A 218 4.08 -4.93 -1.92
N SER A 219 5.36 -5.19 -2.14
CA SER A 219 6.40 -4.17 -1.99
C SER A 219 6.90 -3.71 -3.35
N PRO A 220 7.12 -2.40 -3.54
CA PRO A 220 7.68 -1.88 -4.79
C PRO A 220 9.08 -2.44 -5.08
N VAL A 221 9.85 -2.69 -4.01
CA VAL A 221 11.18 -3.32 -4.10
C VAL A 221 11.37 -4.25 -2.89
N VAL A 222 11.81 -5.47 -3.14
CA VAL A 222 12.30 -6.37 -2.10
C VAL A 222 13.80 -6.17 -1.95
N HIS A 223 14.21 -5.54 -0.85
CA HIS A 223 15.61 -5.31 -0.52
C HIS A 223 16.23 -6.50 0.22
N ARG A 224 17.50 -6.79 -0.08
CA ARG A 224 18.28 -7.75 0.71
C ARG A 224 18.55 -7.15 2.09
N SER A 225 18.10 -7.84 3.14
CA SER A 225 18.26 -7.40 4.54
C SER A 225 19.58 -7.83 5.19
N GLY A 226 20.31 -8.77 4.59
CA GLY A 226 21.60 -9.25 5.11
C GLY A 226 22.09 -10.55 4.45
N GLU A 227 23.14 -11.15 5.03
CA GLU A 227 23.64 -12.46 4.61
C GLU A 227 22.68 -13.61 4.96
N ALA A 228 22.01 -13.52 6.10
CA ALA A 228 21.05 -14.52 6.58
C ALA A 228 19.64 -14.38 5.98
N ASP A 229 19.46 -13.52 4.97
CA ASP A 229 18.16 -13.28 4.34
C ASP A 229 17.74 -14.49 3.47
N ALA A 230 16.99 -15.39 4.08
CA ALA A 230 16.55 -16.62 3.45
C ALA A 230 15.52 -16.37 2.33
N ASP A 231 14.70 -15.32 2.44
CA ASP A 231 13.68 -14.96 1.45
C ASP A 231 14.38 -14.39 0.20
N PHE A 232 15.33 -13.46 0.36
CA PHE A 232 16.11 -12.93 -0.77
C PHE A 232 17.04 -13.99 -1.39
N ALA A 233 17.63 -14.88 -0.59
CA ALA A 233 18.39 -16.03 -1.11
C ALA A 233 17.52 -16.93 -1.99
N TYR A 234 16.27 -17.16 -1.60
CA TYR A 234 15.29 -17.89 -2.42
C TYR A 234 15.05 -17.17 -3.75
N ILE A 235 14.82 -15.86 -3.73
CA ILE A 235 14.63 -15.06 -4.97
C ILE A 235 15.80 -15.27 -5.94
N ARG A 236 17.05 -15.18 -5.47
CA ARG A 236 18.23 -15.32 -6.34
C ARG A 236 18.38 -16.73 -6.92
N ASN A 237 18.15 -17.74 -6.08
CA ASN A 237 18.31 -19.15 -6.46
C ASN A 237 17.21 -19.61 -7.43
N TYR A 238 15.97 -19.16 -7.21
CA TYR A 238 14.80 -19.57 -7.99
C TYR A 238 14.31 -18.49 -8.98
N ARG A 239 15.13 -17.47 -9.27
CA ARG A 239 14.76 -16.32 -10.13
C ARG A 239 14.13 -16.69 -11.47
N ASN A 240 14.61 -17.77 -12.11
CA ASN A 240 14.06 -18.20 -13.39
C ASN A 240 12.64 -18.76 -13.21
N SER A 241 12.44 -19.61 -12.22
CA SER A 241 11.11 -20.16 -11.93
C SER A 241 10.13 -19.08 -11.48
N LEU A 242 10.57 -18.15 -10.63
CA LEU A 242 9.75 -17.02 -10.21
C LEU A 242 9.37 -16.13 -11.38
N ARG A 243 10.33 -15.81 -12.26
CA ARG A 243 10.09 -15.02 -13.45
C ARG A 243 9.11 -15.72 -14.39
N ASP A 244 9.36 -16.98 -14.72
CA ASP A 244 8.54 -17.74 -15.66
C ASP A 244 7.10 -17.86 -15.16
N ASP A 245 6.89 -18.01 -13.84
CA ASP A 245 5.58 -18.04 -13.21
C ASP A 245 4.90 -16.66 -13.18
N LEU A 246 5.56 -15.63 -12.65
CA LEU A 246 4.99 -14.29 -12.52
C LEU A 246 4.68 -13.66 -13.88
N GLU A 247 5.56 -13.81 -14.87
CA GLU A 247 5.35 -13.29 -16.23
C GLU A 247 4.30 -14.09 -17.03
N ALA A 248 3.94 -15.30 -16.58
CA ALA A 248 2.88 -16.10 -17.19
C ALA A 248 1.49 -15.84 -16.59
N HIS A 249 1.41 -15.20 -15.41
CA HIS A 249 0.16 -15.01 -14.67
C HIS A 249 -0.15 -13.55 -14.35
N THR A 250 0.80 -12.64 -14.59
CA THR A 250 0.70 -11.21 -14.33
C THR A 250 1.32 -10.42 -15.49
N PRO A 251 0.96 -9.14 -15.67
CA PRO A 251 1.58 -8.31 -16.70
C PRO A 251 2.99 -7.82 -16.31
N PHE A 252 3.47 -8.17 -15.12
CA PHE A 252 4.74 -7.70 -14.59
C PHE A 252 5.91 -8.51 -15.10
N ARG A 253 7.10 -7.91 -15.10
CA ARG A 253 8.39 -8.56 -15.32
C ARG A 253 9.21 -8.56 -14.05
N LEU A 254 9.82 -9.71 -13.74
CA LEU A 254 10.67 -9.84 -12.58
C LEU A 254 12.11 -9.41 -12.92
N GLU A 255 12.58 -8.38 -12.22
CA GLU A 255 13.98 -7.96 -12.26
C GLU A 255 14.67 -8.28 -10.94
N VAL A 256 15.82 -8.97 -11.00
CA VAL A 256 16.60 -9.36 -9.82
C VAL A 256 18.03 -8.86 -9.95
N PHE A 257 18.45 -8.03 -9.00
CA PHE A 257 19.78 -7.44 -8.90
C PHE A 257 20.57 -8.05 -7.72
N LYS A 258 21.72 -7.45 -7.38
CA LYS A 258 22.55 -7.93 -6.27
C LYS A 258 21.82 -7.88 -4.92
N ASN A 259 21.15 -6.75 -4.64
CA ASN A 259 20.56 -6.44 -3.34
C ASN A 259 19.11 -5.91 -3.44
N ALA A 260 18.48 -6.04 -4.61
CA ALA A 260 17.11 -5.62 -4.85
C ALA A 260 16.43 -6.57 -5.85
N ALA A 261 15.13 -6.82 -5.66
CA ALA A 261 14.27 -7.46 -6.64
C ALA A 261 12.97 -6.67 -6.75
N MET A 262 12.41 -6.55 -7.95
CA MET A 262 11.20 -5.74 -8.17
C MET A 262 10.40 -6.25 -9.36
N LEU A 263 9.11 -5.93 -9.36
CA LEU A 263 8.22 -6.13 -10.48
C LEU A 263 8.10 -4.85 -11.29
N THR A 264 8.49 -4.90 -12.57
CA THR A 264 8.37 -3.78 -13.49
C THR A 264 7.25 -4.03 -14.48
N LEU A 265 6.63 -2.94 -14.94
CA LEU A 265 5.55 -3.02 -15.91
C LEU A 265 6.05 -2.49 -17.28
N PRO A 266 6.18 -3.34 -18.32
CA PRO A 266 6.71 -2.92 -19.62
C PRO A 266 5.85 -1.85 -20.30
N GLU A 267 4.53 -1.91 -20.10
CA GLU A 267 3.56 -1.01 -20.66
C GLU A 267 2.67 -0.45 -19.56
N ARG A 268 2.52 0.89 -19.49
CA ARG A 268 1.73 1.52 -18.44
C ARG A 268 0.26 1.07 -18.50
N LYS A 269 -0.21 0.42 -17.43
CA LYS A 269 -1.64 0.11 -17.22
C LYS A 269 -2.19 1.04 -16.14
N ARG A 270 -3.36 1.64 -16.40
CA ARG A 270 -3.99 2.63 -15.51
C ARG A 270 -4.39 2.09 -14.13
N ARG A 271 -4.58 0.77 -14.04
CA ARG A 271 -5.00 0.11 -12.79
C ARG A 271 -3.95 0.21 -11.68
N TYR A 272 -2.66 0.16 -12.04
CA TYR A 272 -1.59 0.10 -11.06
C TYR A 272 -1.06 1.48 -10.74
N THR A 273 -0.68 1.66 -9.48
CA THR A 273 0.17 2.78 -9.07
C THR A 273 1.60 2.50 -9.56
N LEU A 274 2.19 3.45 -10.27
CA LEU A 274 3.49 3.27 -10.95
C LEU A 274 4.48 4.33 -10.49
N PHE A 275 5.75 3.96 -10.40
CA PHE A 275 6.86 4.90 -10.32
C PHE A 275 7.90 4.56 -11.39
N PRO A 276 8.41 5.55 -12.12
CA PRO A 276 8.01 6.97 -12.10
C PRO A 276 6.62 7.20 -12.72
N ASP A 277 5.81 8.04 -12.09
CA ASP A 277 4.53 8.49 -12.63
C ASP A 277 4.67 9.80 -13.44
N GLN A 278 3.57 10.52 -13.65
CA GLN A 278 3.54 11.78 -14.38
C GLN A 278 3.68 13.02 -13.47
N ARG A 279 3.76 12.84 -12.14
CA ARG A 279 3.93 13.97 -11.21
C ARG A 279 5.32 14.59 -11.40
N GLY A 280 5.40 15.91 -11.21
CA GLY A 280 6.67 16.63 -11.32
C GLY A 280 7.76 16.08 -10.41
N ILE A 281 7.39 15.64 -9.20
CA ILE A 281 8.32 15.08 -8.22
C ILE A 281 9.01 13.80 -8.72
N SER A 282 8.36 13.00 -9.58
CA SER A 282 8.99 11.84 -10.21
C SER A 282 10.20 12.25 -11.07
N SER A 283 10.14 13.41 -11.74
CA SER A 283 11.28 13.92 -12.51
C SER A 283 12.43 14.37 -11.61
N VAL A 284 12.12 15.01 -10.48
CA VAL A 284 13.12 15.37 -9.45
C VAL A 284 13.82 14.11 -8.95
N ALA A 285 13.04 13.09 -8.54
CA ALA A 285 13.54 11.82 -8.04
C ALA A 285 14.49 11.12 -9.03
N LEU A 286 14.11 11.06 -10.32
CA LEU A 286 14.92 10.44 -11.36
C LEU A 286 16.23 11.21 -11.63
N HIS A 287 16.23 12.54 -11.55
CA HIS A 287 17.45 13.34 -11.71
C HIS A 287 18.38 13.21 -10.51
N VAL A 288 17.84 13.16 -9.28
CA VAL A 288 18.66 12.94 -8.08
C VAL A 288 19.25 11.54 -8.10
N ALA A 289 18.47 10.51 -8.47
CA ALA A 289 18.98 9.15 -8.66
C ALA A 289 20.09 9.08 -9.73
N ALA A 290 19.92 9.80 -10.86
CA ALA A 290 20.95 9.89 -11.90
C ALA A 290 22.24 10.51 -11.35
N HIS A 291 22.13 11.62 -10.62
CA HIS A 291 23.27 12.32 -10.05
C HIS A 291 24.03 11.46 -9.03
N LEU A 292 23.31 10.79 -8.12
CA LEU A 292 23.91 9.88 -7.13
C LEU A 292 24.66 8.72 -7.81
N ARG A 293 24.16 8.24 -8.95
CA ARG A 293 24.80 7.18 -9.72
C ARG A 293 26.03 7.66 -10.50
N GLU A 294 26.05 8.92 -10.93
CA GLU A 294 27.17 9.56 -11.63
C GLU A 294 28.32 9.94 -10.67
N GLN A 295 28.05 10.16 -9.38
CA GLN A 295 29.09 10.52 -8.43
C GLN A 295 30.06 9.35 -8.17
N GLU A 296 31.24 9.45 -8.78
CA GLU A 296 32.39 8.61 -8.43
C GLU A 296 32.76 8.84 -6.95
N GLY A 297 32.78 7.76 -6.15
CA GLY A 297 33.21 7.80 -4.74
C GLY A 297 32.11 7.72 -3.69
N SER A 298 30.82 7.59 -4.07
CA SER A 298 29.80 7.15 -3.10
C SER A 298 30.05 5.69 -2.73
N GLU A 299 30.71 5.45 -1.60
CA GLU A 299 30.93 4.10 -1.07
C GLU A 299 29.59 3.47 -0.69
N ALA A 300 29.03 2.69 -1.60
CA ALA A 300 27.85 1.88 -1.30
C ALA A 300 28.23 0.78 -0.32
N THR A 301 27.36 0.52 0.66
CA THR A 301 27.54 -0.60 1.61
C THR A 301 27.49 -1.95 0.88
N GLU A 302 27.75 -3.06 1.58
CA GLU A 302 27.60 -4.39 0.99
C GLU A 302 26.16 -4.64 0.46
N LEU A 303 25.17 -4.04 1.13
CA LEU A 303 23.75 -4.04 0.76
C LEU A 303 23.42 -3.06 -0.38
N GLY A 304 24.41 -2.33 -0.89
CA GLY A 304 24.25 -1.38 -1.99
C GLY A 304 23.52 -0.10 -1.58
N GLU A 305 23.60 0.26 -0.30
CA GLU A 305 22.99 1.48 0.25
C GLU A 305 23.98 2.64 0.19
N ILE A 306 23.47 3.84 -0.04
CA ILE A 306 24.22 5.08 0.09
C ILE A 306 23.71 5.79 1.35
N ARG A 307 24.60 6.05 2.32
CA ARG A 307 24.27 6.72 3.57
C ARG A 307 24.87 8.11 3.58
N LEU A 308 24.04 9.14 3.65
CA LEU A 308 24.47 10.54 3.60
C LEU A 308 23.94 11.29 4.82
N PRO A 309 24.75 12.15 5.47
CA PRO A 309 24.22 13.13 6.41
C PRO A 309 23.16 13.99 5.73
N ARG A 310 22.12 14.40 6.45
CA ARG A 310 21.03 15.23 5.90
C ARG A 310 21.55 16.44 5.13
N GLN A 311 22.51 17.17 5.67
CA GLN A 311 23.10 18.35 5.02
C GLN A 311 23.79 18.02 3.69
N THR A 312 24.46 16.86 3.60
CA THR A 312 25.09 16.39 2.36
C THR A 312 24.04 16.06 1.31
N PHE A 313 22.95 15.39 1.71
CA PHE A 313 21.85 15.12 0.80
C PHE A 313 21.15 16.40 0.32
N GLU A 314 20.92 17.38 1.21
CA GLU A 314 20.41 18.70 0.82
C GLU A 314 21.30 19.38 -0.22
N ALA A 315 22.63 19.29 -0.05
CA ALA A 315 23.59 19.82 -1.03
C ALA A 315 23.51 19.07 -2.38
N VAL A 316 23.32 17.75 -2.37
CA VAL A 316 23.09 16.95 -3.60
C VAL A 316 21.83 17.43 -4.32
N VAL A 317 20.71 17.58 -3.61
CA VAL A 317 19.45 18.05 -4.21
C VAL A 317 19.59 19.46 -4.77
N ARG A 318 20.31 20.36 -4.07
CA ARG A 318 20.62 21.71 -4.57
C ARG A 318 21.39 21.66 -5.89
N GLN A 319 22.46 20.88 -5.96
CA GLN A 319 23.26 20.74 -7.20
C GLN A 319 22.42 20.19 -8.36
N VAL A 320 21.55 19.22 -8.08
CA VAL A 320 20.62 18.67 -9.08
C VAL A 320 19.63 19.73 -9.53
N LYS A 321 19.11 20.53 -8.61
CA LYS A 321 18.19 21.63 -8.90
C LYS A 321 18.86 22.72 -9.74
N GLU A 322 20.10 23.09 -9.45
CA GLU A 322 20.87 24.03 -10.27
C GLU A 322 21.09 23.48 -11.69
N ARG A 323 21.39 22.18 -11.83
CA ARG A 323 21.68 21.55 -13.13
C ARG A 323 20.46 21.23 -13.98
N HIS A 324 19.34 20.87 -13.35
CA HIS A 324 18.16 20.32 -14.03
C HIS A 324 16.87 21.08 -13.74
N GLY A 325 16.86 22.02 -12.82
CA GLY A 325 15.66 22.70 -12.33
C GLY A 325 14.90 23.43 -13.42
N HIS A 326 15.58 23.95 -14.45
CA HIS A 326 14.95 24.68 -15.56
C HIS A 326 13.77 23.93 -16.21
N GLY A 327 13.84 22.60 -16.30
CA GLY A 327 12.78 21.76 -16.88
C GLY A 327 11.80 21.15 -15.87
N TRP A 328 11.92 21.42 -14.57
CA TRP A 328 10.97 20.96 -13.58
C TRP A 328 9.63 21.71 -13.66
N SER A 329 8.59 21.14 -13.02
CA SER A 329 7.32 21.82 -12.85
C SER A 329 7.52 23.13 -12.08
N LYS A 330 6.65 24.12 -12.31
CA LYS A 330 6.73 25.43 -11.64
C LYS A 330 6.82 25.29 -10.11
N GLN A 331 6.02 24.38 -9.54
CA GLN A 331 6.04 24.06 -8.12
C GLN A 331 7.47 23.75 -7.61
N HIS A 332 8.13 22.72 -8.17
CA HIS A 332 9.45 22.30 -7.70
C HIS A 332 10.58 23.26 -8.11
N ARG A 333 10.37 24.10 -9.12
CA ARG A 333 11.30 25.20 -9.44
C ARG A 333 11.31 26.25 -8.35
N ASP A 334 10.12 26.67 -7.90
CA ASP A 334 9.94 27.78 -6.96
C ASP A 334 10.14 27.35 -5.49
N GLU A 335 10.04 26.05 -5.18
CA GLU A 335 10.33 25.47 -3.86
C GLU A 335 11.76 25.80 -3.37
N THR A 336 11.95 25.90 -2.06
CA THR A 336 13.28 25.89 -1.45
C THR A 336 13.92 24.49 -1.56
N ASP A 337 15.24 24.41 -1.37
CA ASP A 337 15.94 23.11 -1.35
C ASP A 337 15.36 22.17 -0.29
N LYS A 338 14.98 22.73 0.88
CA LYS A 338 14.40 21.96 2.00
C LYS A 338 13.03 21.40 1.66
N GLU A 339 12.18 22.19 1.01
CA GLU A 339 10.86 21.72 0.54
C GLU A 339 11.03 20.62 -0.53
N THR A 340 11.97 20.80 -1.46
CA THR A 340 12.27 19.81 -2.49
C THR A 340 12.77 18.49 -1.86
N VAL A 341 13.66 18.57 -0.87
CA VAL A 341 14.18 17.42 -0.12
C VAL A 341 13.07 16.71 0.64
N ALA A 342 12.19 17.45 1.33
CA ALA A 342 11.08 16.86 2.06
C ALA A 342 10.11 16.12 1.11
N ALA A 343 9.74 16.74 -0.01
CA ALA A 343 8.86 16.13 -1.00
C ALA A 343 9.50 14.90 -1.67
N LEU A 344 10.81 14.94 -1.94
CA LEU A 344 11.56 13.82 -2.49
C LEU A 344 11.64 12.64 -1.51
N LEU A 345 11.98 12.90 -0.25
CA LEU A 345 12.06 11.85 0.77
C LEU A 345 10.71 11.21 1.03
N ALA A 346 9.63 11.99 1.07
CA ALA A 346 8.28 11.44 1.20
C ALA A 346 7.96 10.46 0.06
N LEU A 347 8.26 10.84 -1.19
CA LEU A 347 8.08 9.97 -2.35
C LEU A 347 8.96 8.71 -2.27
N TRP A 348 10.25 8.87 -1.95
CA TRP A 348 11.16 7.73 -1.87
C TRP A 348 10.83 6.79 -0.72
N GLN A 349 10.32 7.29 0.41
CA GLN A 349 9.86 6.45 1.51
C GLN A 349 8.59 5.67 1.12
N GLU A 350 7.64 6.30 0.44
CA GLU A 350 6.44 5.64 -0.11
C GLU A 350 6.81 4.48 -1.05
N TRP A 351 7.88 4.65 -1.84
CA TRP A 351 8.38 3.65 -2.78
C TRP A 351 9.49 2.74 -2.21
N GLU A 352 9.74 2.79 -0.90
CA GLU A 352 10.80 2.03 -0.21
C GLU A 352 12.23 2.25 -0.77
N LEU A 353 12.44 3.36 -1.47
CA LEU A 353 13.72 3.73 -2.09
C LEU A 353 14.67 4.46 -1.14
N ALA A 354 14.16 5.05 -0.05
CA ALA A 354 14.99 5.70 0.96
C ALA A 354 14.34 5.70 2.33
N GLU A 355 15.16 5.91 3.36
CA GLU A 355 14.78 5.97 4.76
C GLU A 355 15.51 7.11 5.47
N THR A 356 14.93 7.56 6.59
CA THR A 356 15.58 8.53 7.47
C THR A 356 15.92 7.85 8.78
N ASP A 357 17.21 7.80 9.08
CA ASP A 357 17.73 7.41 10.39
C ASP A 357 17.77 8.67 11.27
N THR A 358 16.74 8.83 12.10
CA THR A 358 16.56 10.02 12.94
C THR A 358 17.55 10.09 14.09
N GLU A 359 18.09 8.95 14.55
CA GLU A 359 19.06 8.90 15.64
C GLU A 359 20.40 9.51 15.22
N HIS A 360 20.80 9.25 13.98
CA HIS A 360 22.08 9.70 13.44
C HIS A 360 21.96 10.87 12.45
N ASP A 361 20.74 11.38 12.20
CA ASP A 361 20.41 12.37 11.16
C ASP A 361 20.97 12.00 9.77
N MET A 362 20.83 10.72 9.42
CA MET A 362 21.30 10.14 8.17
C MET A 362 20.13 9.82 7.24
N ILE A 363 20.34 10.02 5.94
CA ILE A 363 19.46 9.56 4.89
C ILE A 363 20.08 8.31 4.28
N VAL A 364 19.32 7.22 4.28
CA VAL A 364 19.73 5.92 3.76
C VAL A 364 19.01 5.70 2.44
N ILE A 365 19.72 5.85 1.33
CA ILE A 365 19.18 5.56 0.00
C ILE A 365 19.38 4.07 -0.27
N ARG A 366 18.27 3.35 -0.46
CA ARG A 366 18.27 1.91 -0.68
C ARG A 366 18.70 1.58 -2.12
N SER A 367 19.21 0.37 -2.32
CA SER A 367 19.78 -0.09 -3.59
C SER A 367 18.82 -0.02 -4.79
N GLY A 368 17.51 -0.12 -4.55
CA GLY A 368 16.47 0.00 -5.56
C GLY A 368 16.42 1.36 -6.24
N ALA A 369 16.80 2.44 -5.55
CA ALA A 369 16.78 3.81 -6.08
C ALA A 369 17.69 3.96 -7.31
N GLY A 370 18.77 3.16 -7.39
CA GLY A 370 19.72 3.21 -8.51
C GLY A 370 19.19 2.61 -9.82
N ARG A 371 18.03 1.92 -9.80
CA ARG A 371 17.47 1.24 -10.98
C ARG A 371 16.88 2.22 -12.00
N MET A 372 16.24 3.28 -11.55
CA MET A 372 15.53 4.22 -12.42
C MET A 372 16.17 5.59 -12.34
N ILE A 373 16.68 6.05 -13.48
CA ILE A 373 17.33 7.36 -13.64
C ILE A 373 16.68 8.11 -14.79
N GLY A 374 16.78 9.43 -14.77
CA GLY A 374 16.21 10.31 -15.79
C GLY A 374 17.25 11.29 -16.32
N HIS A 375 17.14 11.59 -17.60
CA HIS A 375 17.86 12.68 -18.23
C HIS A 375 16.94 13.38 -19.21
N TYR A 376 17.16 14.68 -19.41
CA TYR A 376 16.47 15.38 -20.48
C TYR A 376 16.90 14.85 -21.87
N PRO A 377 15.97 14.83 -22.85
CA PRO A 377 16.29 14.58 -24.24
C PRO A 377 17.40 15.51 -24.77
N LYS A 378 18.23 15.01 -25.72
CA LYS A 378 19.42 15.74 -26.22
C LYS A 378 19.08 17.04 -26.93
N ASP A 379 17.95 17.08 -27.62
CA ASP A 379 17.36 18.25 -28.27
C ASP A 379 16.95 19.31 -27.26
N TYR A 380 16.27 18.95 -26.17
CA TYR A 380 15.93 19.88 -25.10
C TYR A 380 17.17 20.53 -24.49
N VAL A 381 18.21 19.74 -24.20
CA VAL A 381 19.49 20.26 -23.66
C VAL A 381 20.16 21.25 -24.61
N LYS A 382 20.02 21.07 -25.94
CA LYS A 382 20.54 22.03 -26.91
C LYS A 382 19.77 23.35 -26.90
N GLU A 383 18.45 23.30 -26.78
CA GLU A 383 17.60 24.50 -26.72
C GLU A 383 17.88 25.33 -25.47
N VAL A 384 18.00 24.70 -24.30
CA VAL A 384 18.33 25.37 -23.03
C VAL A 384 19.68 26.10 -23.14
N LYS A 385 20.71 25.42 -23.68
CA LYS A 385 22.02 26.04 -23.94
C LYS A 385 21.96 27.22 -24.90
N GLN A 386 21.05 27.20 -25.88
CA GLN A 386 20.84 28.33 -26.81
C GLN A 386 20.11 29.50 -26.16
N ARG A 387 19.29 29.25 -25.14
CA ARG A 387 18.58 30.28 -24.37
C ARG A 387 19.43 30.92 -23.27
N GLY A 388 20.60 30.35 -22.98
CA GLY A 388 21.51 30.82 -21.92
C GLY A 388 21.00 30.51 -20.51
N GLU A 389 20.11 29.53 -20.40
CA GLU A 389 19.54 29.01 -19.14
C GLU A 389 20.36 27.84 -18.58
#